data_AF-A0A947WSP2-F1
#
_entry.id   AF-A0A947WSP2-F1
#
_cell.length_a   1.000
_cell.length_b   1.000
_cell.length_c   1.000
_cell.angle_alpha   90.00
_cell.angle_beta   90.00
_cell.angle_gamma   90.00
#
_symmetry.space_group_name_H-M   'P 1'
#
loop_
_entity.id
_entity.type
_entity.pdbx_description
1 polymer ?
#
loop_
_entity_poly.entity_id
_entity_poly.type
_entity_poly.pdbx_seq_one_letter_code
_entity_poly.pdbx_strand_id
1 'polypeptide(L)'
;MTDTPRLGLPLIDGEQALKHITHNEALGRLDAAVQLTLEGIGATTPPGAPVAGEVWALGTGATGEWSGEDGALALYTESGWRFVAPAEGWRAWNKADAALHVHVSGAWVGFAGLIAVLQDLDWLGINTSGDATNRLALRSNAALMTALAAADGGSGDMRLVVNKETAGDTASLIFQTGYSARAEFGLAGVDDFAIKTSADGSNFHAALTVSAASGFVRFNGLVGAEVSFPSIASGVLAVSTSFAVPVPQSGTADDVDSISGGADGALLIVTGTAGNSLTFRDGVGNLKLGGNRVLNAFEDALMLVRRGSDWIELSFANNG
;
A
#
# COMPACT_ATOMS: atom_id res chain seq x y z
N MET A 1 25.58 -28.17 54.45
CA MET A 1 25.49 -28.33 53.00
C MET A 1 25.41 -26.94 52.42
N THR A 2 26.45 -26.54 51.70
CA THR A 2 26.51 -25.27 50.96
C THR A 2 25.86 -25.49 49.59
N ASP A 3 25.02 -24.55 49.16
CA ASP A 3 24.33 -24.60 47.87
C ASP A 3 24.91 -23.54 46.92
N THR A 4 24.69 -23.68 45.60
CA THR A 4 25.04 -22.62 44.65
C THR A 4 24.13 -21.39 44.86
N PRO A 5 24.66 -20.17 44.71
CA PRO A 5 23.96 -18.96 45.14
C PRO A 5 22.73 -18.60 44.28
N ARG A 6 22.66 -19.01 43.02
CA ARG A 6 21.54 -18.65 42.12
C ARG A 6 20.45 -19.70 42.05
N LEU A 7 20.83 -20.95 41.84
CA LEU A 7 19.92 -22.06 41.57
C LEU A 7 19.73 -22.99 42.78
N GLY A 8 20.48 -22.80 43.87
CA GLY A 8 20.39 -23.64 45.06
C GLY A 8 20.82 -25.08 44.80
N LEU A 9 21.81 -25.29 43.94
CA LEU A 9 22.31 -26.63 43.62
C LEU A 9 23.21 -27.13 44.76
N PRO A 10 22.98 -28.33 45.31
CA PRO A 10 23.73 -28.82 46.46
C PRO A 10 25.19 -29.11 46.09
N LEU A 11 26.13 -28.57 46.87
CA LEU A 11 27.56 -28.84 46.70
C LEU A 11 27.99 -30.08 47.50
N ILE A 12 29.04 -30.75 47.02
CA ILE A 12 29.67 -31.87 47.73
C ILE A 12 30.59 -31.30 48.82
N ASP A 13 30.43 -31.77 50.06
CA ASP A 13 31.30 -31.42 51.19
C ASP A 13 32.74 -31.94 50.99
N GLY A 14 33.69 -31.32 51.69
CA GLY A 14 35.12 -31.64 51.60
C GLY A 14 35.48 -33.10 51.99
N GLU A 15 36.76 -33.43 51.83
CA GLU A 15 37.36 -34.71 52.33
C GLU A 15 36.86 -36.02 51.67
N GLN A 16 35.99 -35.93 50.66
CA GLN A 16 35.57 -37.07 49.81
C GLN A 16 36.51 -37.32 48.62
N ALA A 17 37.80 -37.59 48.89
CA ALA A 17 38.83 -37.87 47.87
C ALA A 17 38.95 -36.78 46.78
N LEU A 18 38.81 -35.50 47.16
CA LEU A 18 38.94 -34.32 46.31
C LEU A 18 37.97 -34.21 45.12
N LYS A 19 36.97 -35.10 45.00
CA LYS A 19 35.95 -35.02 43.92
C LYS A 19 35.09 -33.76 43.98
N HIS A 20 34.92 -33.20 45.17
CA HIS A 20 34.20 -31.96 45.40
C HIS A 20 34.79 -30.79 44.61
N ILE A 21 36.11 -30.79 44.32
CA ILE A 21 36.75 -29.68 43.61
C ILE A 21 36.19 -29.54 42.19
N THR A 22 36.31 -30.60 41.38
CA THR A 22 35.90 -30.54 39.97
C THR A 22 34.39 -30.52 39.80
N HIS A 23 33.65 -31.21 40.66
CA HIS A 23 32.19 -31.23 40.58
C HIS A 23 31.56 -29.91 41.02
N ASN A 24 31.99 -29.33 42.14
CA ASN A 24 31.44 -28.05 42.60
C ASN A 24 31.78 -26.91 41.64
N GLU A 25 32.97 -26.96 41.00
CA GLU A 25 33.32 -26.03 39.93
C GLU A 25 32.37 -26.17 38.72
N ALA A 26 32.03 -27.39 38.32
CA ALA A 26 31.03 -27.61 37.26
C ALA A 26 29.65 -27.08 37.65
N LEU A 27 29.23 -27.27 38.91
CA LEU A 27 27.97 -26.72 39.42
C LEU A 27 27.98 -25.18 39.44
N GLY A 28 29.09 -24.55 39.82
CA GLY A 28 29.24 -23.09 39.78
C GLY A 28 29.13 -22.54 38.35
N ARG A 29 29.70 -23.24 37.36
CA ARG A 29 29.55 -22.87 35.93
C ARG A 29 28.11 -23.01 35.44
N LEU A 30 27.41 -24.07 35.85
CA LEU A 30 25.99 -24.24 35.54
C LEU A 30 25.14 -23.15 36.23
N ASP A 31 25.46 -22.81 37.48
CA ASP A 31 24.80 -21.76 38.23
C ASP A 31 24.94 -20.40 37.56
N ALA A 32 26.09 -20.12 36.93
CA ALA A 32 26.30 -18.93 36.11
C ALA A 32 25.50 -18.99 34.79
N ALA A 33 25.46 -20.12 34.09
CA ALA A 33 24.94 -20.20 32.73
C ALA A 33 23.41 -20.43 32.62
N VAL A 34 22.81 -21.16 33.55
CA VAL A 34 21.39 -21.57 33.47
C VAL A 34 20.49 -20.46 34.00
N GLN A 35 19.36 -20.22 33.31
CA GLN A 35 18.44 -19.11 33.61
C GLN A 35 19.19 -17.78 33.80
N LEU A 36 20.14 -17.52 32.90
CA LEU A 36 21.11 -16.43 33.02
C LEU A 36 20.41 -15.08 33.15
N THR A 37 20.71 -14.39 34.24
CA THR A 37 20.28 -13.04 34.53
C THR A 37 21.52 -12.23 34.87
N LEU A 38 21.70 -11.10 34.20
CA LEU A 38 22.86 -10.23 34.35
C LEU A 38 22.47 -8.97 35.14
N GLU A 39 23.36 -8.51 36.01
CA GLU A 39 23.25 -7.18 36.63
C GLU A 39 23.57 -6.07 35.61
N GLY A 40 24.48 -6.35 34.69
CA GLY A 40 24.87 -5.44 33.62
C GLY A 40 25.77 -6.11 32.57
N ILE A 41 25.89 -5.45 31.42
CA ILE A 41 26.74 -5.83 30.30
C ILE A 41 27.80 -4.75 30.10
N GLY A 42 29.05 -5.17 29.87
CA GLY A 42 30.17 -4.28 29.55
C GLY A 42 30.86 -3.66 30.78
N ALA A 43 30.57 -4.14 32.00
CA ALA A 43 31.24 -3.65 33.20
C ALA A 43 32.72 -4.07 33.20
N THR A 44 33.62 -3.17 33.59
CA THR A 44 35.09 -3.39 33.58
C THR A 44 35.72 -3.34 34.98
N THR A 45 34.93 -3.03 36.00
CA THR A 45 35.39 -2.96 37.40
C THR A 45 34.41 -3.71 38.31
N PRO A 46 34.88 -4.59 39.21
CA PRO A 46 34.01 -5.25 40.18
C PRO A 46 33.22 -4.24 41.02
N PRO A 47 31.95 -4.53 41.38
CA PRO A 47 31.22 -3.70 42.32
C PRO A 47 31.91 -3.73 43.69
N GLY A 48 31.81 -2.65 44.47
CA GLY A 48 32.48 -2.55 45.77
C GLY A 48 31.90 -3.45 46.86
N ALA A 49 30.67 -3.92 46.68
CA ALA A 49 29.97 -4.82 47.59
C ALA A 49 29.13 -5.83 46.79
N PRO A 50 29.77 -6.80 46.11
CA PRO A 50 29.06 -7.81 45.33
C PRO A 50 28.23 -8.73 46.24
N VAL A 51 27.05 -9.12 45.77
CA VAL A 51 26.19 -10.09 46.45
C VAL A 51 26.33 -11.45 45.79
N ALA A 52 26.37 -12.52 46.58
CA ALA A 52 26.47 -13.88 46.06
C ALA A 52 25.30 -14.15 45.09
N GLY A 53 25.62 -14.63 43.89
CA GLY A 53 24.66 -14.89 42.82
C GLY A 53 24.53 -13.77 41.79
N GLU A 54 25.17 -12.62 41.99
CA GLU A 54 25.29 -11.60 40.94
C GLU A 54 26.13 -12.14 39.79
N VAL A 55 25.66 -11.91 38.56
CA VAL A 55 26.40 -12.22 37.34
C VAL A 55 26.56 -10.96 36.50
N TRP A 56 27.78 -10.69 36.07
CA TRP A 56 28.12 -9.57 35.21
C TRP A 56 28.67 -10.09 33.89
N ALA A 57 28.27 -9.51 32.76
CA ALA A 57 28.94 -9.75 31.48
C ALA A 57 30.03 -8.70 31.32
N LEU A 58 31.29 -9.12 31.32
CA LEU A 58 32.43 -8.22 31.38
C LEU A 58 32.70 -7.54 30.05
N GLY A 59 33.08 -6.26 30.12
CA GLY A 59 33.57 -5.49 28.97
C GLY A 59 35.02 -5.80 28.63
N THR A 60 35.56 -5.08 27.64
CA THR A 60 37.00 -5.10 27.34
C THR A 60 37.76 -4.20 28.30
N GLY A 61 38.94 -4.62 28.76
CA GLY A 61 39.74 -3.87 29.73
C GLY A 61 39.25 -4.04 31.17
N ALA A 62 38.82 -5.24 31.55
CA ALA A 62 38.46 -5.58 32.92
C ALA A 62 39.67 -5.42 33.87
N THR A 63 39.38 -4.98 35.10
CA THR A 63 40.40 -4.57 36.08
C THR A 63 40.14 -5.19 37.46
N GLY A 64 41.09 -5.02 38.38
CA GLY A 64 40.98 -5.57 39.73
C GLY A 64 40.88 -7.09 39.70
N GLU A 65 39.91 -7.65 40.44
CA GLU A 65 39.66 -9.10 40.46
C GLU A 65 39.17 -9.66 39.12
N TRP A 66 38.73 -8.80 38.19
CA TRP A 66 38.29 -9.20 36.85
C TRP A 66 39.41 -9.11 35.79
N SER A 67 40.63 -8.72 36.19
CA SER A 67 41.74 -8.53 35.27
C SER A 67 42.06 -9.81 34.48
N GLY A 68 41.97 -9.72 33.15
CA GLY A 68 42.25 -10.83 32.22
C GLY A 68 41.02 -11.64 31.78
N GLU A 69 39.83 -11.30 32.29
CA GLU A 69 38.57 -12.02 32.05
C GLU A 69 37.62 -11.25 31.11
N ASP A 70 38.19 -10.46 30.19
CA ASP A 70 37.45 -9.67 29.20
C ASP A 70 36.44 -10.53 28.43
N GLY A 71 35.19 -10.07 28.36
CA GLY A 71 34.11 -10.78 27.66
C GLY A 71 33.54 -12.02 28.37
N ALA A 72 34.09 -12.40 29.53
CA ALA A 72 33.54 -13.50 30.33
C ALA A 72 32.28 -13.08 31.11
N LEU A 73 31.52 -14.07 31.57
CA LEU A 73 30.54 -13.90 32.64
C LEU A 73 31.24 -14.05 33.98
N ALA A 74 31.12 -13.06 34.85
CA ALA A 74 31.64 -13.08 36.21
C ALA A 74 30.50 -13.32 37.21
N LEU A 75 30.43 -14.54 37.76
CA LEU A 75 29.55 -14.91 38.86
C LEU A 75 30.24 -14.66 40.20
N TYR A 76 29.61 -13.90 41.11
CA TYR A 76 30.11 -13.78 42.48
C TYR A 76 29.58 -14.92 43.35
N THR A 77 30.49 -15.56 44.09
CA THR A 77 30.18 -16.61 45.07
C THR A 77 30.79 -16.26 46.42
N GLU A 78 30.43 -17.00 47.48
CA GLU A 78 31.07 -16.84 48.80
C GLU A 78 32.60 -17.09 48.77
N SER A 79 33.10 -17.80 47.76
CA SER A 79 34.52 -18.08 47.54
C SER A 79 35.14 -17.22 46.42
N GLY A 80 34.56 -16.05 46.16
CA GLY A 80 35.02 -15.08 45.16
C GLY A 80 34.43 -15.29 43.76
N TRP A 81 35.03 -14.63 42.77
CA TRP A 81 34.56 -14.63 41.39
C TRP A 81 34.78 -15.96 40.68
N ARG A 82 33.83 -16.34 39.82
CA ARG A 82 33.94 -17.45 38.88
C ARG A 82 33.65 -16.93 37.48
N PHE A 83 34.52 -17.29 36.54
CA PHE A 83 34.45 -16.79 35.17
C PHE A 83 34.02 -17.88 34.20
N VAL A 84 33.06 -17.55 33.34
CA VAL A 84 32.54 -18.45 32.32
C VAL A 84 32.49 -17.72 30.99
N ALA A 85 33.22 -18.22 29.99
CA ALA A 85 33.12 -17.68 28.64
C ALA A 85 31.73 -17.98 28.05
N PRO A 86 30.95 -16.96 27.64
CA PRO A 86 29.66 -17.18 26.99
C PRO A 86 29.86 -17.78 25.59
N ALA A 87 29.02 -18.75 25.21
CA ALA A 87 29.02 -19.28 23.85
C ALA A 87 28.03 -18.52 22.95
N GLU A 88 28.23 -18.65 21.64
CA GLU A 88 27.31 -18.10 20.63
C GLU A 88 25.87 -18.61 20.85
N GLY A 89 24.89 -17.71 20.77
CA GLY A 89 23.47 -18.02 20.96
C GLY A 89 23.00 -18.09 22.42
N TRP A 90 23.87 -17.86 23.40
CA TRP A 90 23.46 -17.76 24.80
C TRP A 90 22.49 -16.60 25.01
N ARG A 91 21.55 -16.78 25.95
CA ARG A 91 20.47 -15.83 26.22
C ARG A 91 20.54 -15.38 27.67
N ALA A 92 20.40 -14.08 27.90
CA ALA A 92 20.45 -13.48 29.22
C ALA A 92 19.37 -12.41 29.39
N TRP A 93 18.72 -12.37 30.54
CA TRP A 93 17.95 -11.19 30.94
C TRP A 93 18.90 -10.16 31.56
N ASN A 94 19.04 -8.98 30.97
CA ASN A 94 19.81 -7.90 31.56
C ASN A 94 18.90 -7.05 32.45
N LYS A 95 19.20 -6.98 33.75
CA LYS A 95 18.41 -6.21 34.72
C LYS A 95 18.53 -4.71 34.50
N ALA A 96 19.68 -4.23 34.02
CA ALA A 96 19.95 -2.80 33.86
C ALA A 96 19.02 -2.10 32.85
N ASP A 97 18.65 -2.80 31.76
CA ASP A 97 17.76 -2.27 30.71
C ASP A 97 16.43 -3.03 30.60
N ALA A 98 16.20 -4.02 31.47
CA ALA A 98 15.02 -4.87 31.48
C ALA A 98 14.73 -5.52 30.12
N ALA A 99 15.77 -6.02 29.45
CA ALA A 99 15.64 -6.65 28.13
C ALA A 99 16.41 -7.97 27.99
N LEU A 100 15.87 -8.84 27.13
CA LEU A 100 16.54 -10.06 26.70
C LEU A 100 17.70 -9.70 25.77
N HIS A 101 18.87 -10.28 26.03
CA HIS A 101 20.05 -10.19 25.19
C HIS A 101 20.47 -11.56 24.69
N VAL A 102 21.07 -11.60 23.50
CA VAL A 102 21.66 -12.80 22.90
C VAL A 102 23.13 -12.54 22.65
N HIS A 103 24.00 -13.47 23.03
CA HIS A 103 25.41 -13.41 22.72
C HIS A 103 25.64 -13.82 21.26
N VAL A 104 26.05 -12.87 20.41
CA VAL A 104 26.26 -13.06 18.98
C VAL A 104 27.54 -12.34 18.55
N SER A 105 28.39 -13.01 17.76
CA SER A 105 29.65 -12.48 17.24
C SER A 105 30.57 -11.88 18.32
N GLY A 106 30.59 -12.51 19.50
CA GLY A 106 31.42 -12.09 20.63
C GLY A 106 30.87 -10.91 21.44
N ALA A 107 29.62 -10.51 21.24
CA ALA A 107 28.97 -9.42 21.99
C ALA A 107 27.56 -9.79 22.44
N TRP A 108 27.11 -9.23 23.55
CA TRP A 108 25.70 -9.29 23.96
C TRP A 108 24.89 -8.23 23.21
N VAL A 109 23.92 -8.66 22.40
CA VAL A 109 23.06 -7.79 21.60
C VAL A 109 21.61 -7.91 22.07
N GLY A 110 20.91 -6.79 22.21
CA GLY A 110 19.50 -6.79 22.60
C GLY A 110 18.62 -7.54 21.59
N PHE A 111 17.80 -8.47 22.06
CA PHE A 111 16.98 -9.34 21.22
C PHE A 111 16.01 -8.55 20.33
N ALA A 112 15.40 -7.48 20.84
CA ALA A 112 14.57 -6.58 20.03
C ALA A 112 15.37 -5.88 18.92
N GLY A 113 16.64 -5.54 19.20
CA GLY A 113 17.57 -4.98 18.21
C GLY A 113 17.95 -5.98 17.12
N LEU A 114 17.92 -7.29 17.40
CA LEU A 114 18.07 -8.32 16.37
C LEU A 114 16.86 -8.40 15.41
N ILE A 115 15.70 -7.88 15.83
CA ILE A 115 14.49 -7.75 14.99
C ILE A 115 14.33 -6.29 14.51
N ALA A 116 15.39 -5.48 14.54
CA ALA A 116 15.31 -4.08 14.07
C ALA A 116 15.13 -3.99 12.54
N VAL A 117 15.46 -5.06 11.82
CA VAL A 117 15.42 -5.10 10.36
C VAL A 117 14.71 -6.38 9.92
N LEU A 118 13.52 -6.24 9.35
CA LEU A 118 12.82 -7.30 8.65
C LEU A 118 13.09 -7.14 7.15
N GLN A 119 13.87 -8.05 6.59
CA GLN A 119 14.20 -8.10 5.15
C GLN A 119 14.02 -9.54 4.67
N ASP A 120 13.77 -9.71 3.37
CA ASP A 120 13.63 -11.01 2.73
C ASP A 120 12.58 -11.93 3.39
N LEU A 121 11.51 -11.34 3.94
CA LEU A 121 10.36 -12.11 4.42
C LEU A 121 9.67 -12.79 3.25
N ASP A 122 9.40 -14.10 3.37
CA ASP A 122 8.63 -14.83 2.37
C ASP A 122 7.21 -14.25 2.21
N TRP A 123 6.58 -13.85 3.32
CA TRP A 123 5.20 -13.35 3.40
C TRP A 123 4.97 -12.52 4.67
N LEU A 124 4.16 -11.46 4.57
CA LEU A 124 3.67 -10.61 5.66
C LEU A 124 2.15 -10.43 5.54
N GLY A 125 1.42 -10.99 6.50
CA GLY A 125 -0.04 -10.91 6.58
C GLY A 125 -0.52 -10.11 7.80
N ILE A 126 -1.39 -9.12 7.60
CA ILE A 126 -2.02 -8.33 8.67
C ILE A 126 -3.50 -8.69 8.74
N ASN A 127 -3.89 -9.34 9.83
CA ASN A 127 -5.24 -9.87 10.06
C ASN A 127 -5.72 -10.84 8.95
N THR A 128 -4.83 -11.34 8.11
CA THR A 128 -5.04 -12.38 7.10
C THR A 128 -3.70 -13.06 6.81
N SER A 129 -3.71 -14.24 6.18
CA SER A 129 -2.48 -14.90 5.76
C SER A 129 -1.98 -14.33 4.43
N GLY A 130 -0.67 -14.11 4.31
CA GLY A 130 -0.02 -13.94 3.02
C GLY A 130 0.10 -15.29 2.30
N ASP A 131 0.21 -15.26 0.97
CA ASP A 131 0.43 -16.44 0.13
C ASP A 131 1.52 -16.17 -0.94
N ALA A 132 1.86 -17.15 -1.78
CA ALA A 132 2.99 -17.06 -2.72
C ALA A 132 2.73 -16.02 -3.83
N THR A 133 1.45 -15.67 -4.03
CA THR A 133 0.97 -14.61 -4.91
C THR A 133 0.86 -13.30 -4.15
N ASN A 134 0.15 -13.30 -3.02
CA ASN A 134 -0.09 -12.13 -2.17
C ASN A 134 0.87 -12.13 -0.98
N ARG A 135 2.17 -11.88 -1.26
CA ARG A 135 3.20 -11.89 -0.21
C ARG A 135 2.98 -10.81 0.84
N LEU A 136 2.41 -9.67 0.47
CA LEU A 136 1.87 -8.67 1.40
C LEU A 136 0.35 -8.72 1.36
N ALA A 137 -0.28 -9.17 2.45
CA ALA A 137 -1.73 -9.30 2.54
C ALA A 137 -2.30 -8.52 3.73
N LEU A 138 -3.40 -7.79 3.52
CA LEU A 138 -4.03 -6.95 4.53
C LEU A 138 -5.54 -7.15 4.55
N ARG A 139 -6.11 -7.48 5.72
CA ARG A 139 -7.56 -7.50 5.95
C ARG A 139 -7.93 -6.44 6.98
N SER A 140 -8.35 -5.27 6.49
CA SER A 140 -8.64 -4.09 7.31
C SER A 140 -9.76 -3.24 6.69
N ASN A 141 -10.36 -2.37 7.49
CA ASN A 141 -11.29 -1.34 7.01
C ASN A 141 -10.57 -0.19 6.27
N ALA A 142 -9.29 0.04 6.57
CA ALA A 142 -8.47 1.09 5.96
C ALA A 142 -6.97 0.74 5.98
N ALA A 143 -6.23 1.32 5.04
CA ALA A 143 -4.77 1.29 4.98
C ALA A 143 -4.26 2.72 4.77
N LEU A 144 -3.44 3.23 5.69
CA LEU A 144 -2.81 4.54 5.55
C LEU A 144 -1.37 4.34 5.09
N MET A 145 -1.02 4.97 3.98
CA MET A 145 0.36 5.16 3.55
C MET A 145 0.63 6.66 3.56
N THR A 146 1.57 7.10 4.37
CA THR A 146 1.88 8.52 4.57
C THR A 146 3.36 8.78 4.35
N ALA A 147 3.70 9.99 3.91
CA ALA A 147 5.07 10.41 3.78
C ALA A 147 5.76 10.54 5.15
N LEU A 148 7.06 10.27 5.19
CA LEU A 148 7.90 10.65 6.33
C LEU A 148 8.08 12.17 6.30
N ALA A 149 7.64 12.85 7.35
CA ALA A 149 7.71 14.30 7.42
C ALA A 149 9.16 14.78 7.47
N ALA A 150 9.40 16.01 7.01
CA ALA A 150 10.73 16.62 7.07
C ALA A 150 11.25 16.78 8.51
N ALA A 151 10.36 16.99 9.48
CA ALA A 151 10.70 17.06 10.90
C ALA A 151 11.26 15.72 11.44
N ASP A 152 10.86 14.60 10.83
CA ASP A 152 11.31 13.25 11.17
C ASP A 152 12.46 12.79 10.25
N GLY A 153 13.08 13.72 9.50
CA GLY A 153 14.19 13.44 8.59
C GLY A 153 13.79 12.91 7.21
N GLY A 154 12.50 12.95 6.85
CA GLY A 154 12.01 12.54 5.53
C GLY A 154 11.99 13.65 4.48
N SER A 155 11.61 13.30 3.25
CA SER A 155 11.42 14.28 2.17
C SER A 155 10.04 14.94 2.17
N GLY A 156 9.07 14.40 2.92
CA GLY A 156 7.66 14.79 2.81
C GLY A 156 6.92 14.22 1.59
N ASP A 157 7.62 13.49 0.71
CA ASP A 157 7.02 12.80 -0.43
C ASP A 157 6.66 11.35 -0.08
N MET A 158 5.58 10.84 -0.68
CA MET A 158 5.23 9.41 -0.69
C MET A 158 5.05 8.95 -2.14
N ARG A 159 5.59 7.78 -2.47
CA ARG A 159 5.43 7.12 -3.78
C ARG A 159 5.12 5.64 -3.56
N LEU A 160 4.13 5.13 -4.29
CA LEU A 160 3.95 3.69 -4.50
C LEU A 160 4.53 3.35 -5.87
N VAL A 161 5.70 2.70 -5.87
CA VAL A 161 6.37 2.32 -7.12
C VAL A 161 5.95 0.90 -7.49
N VAL A 162 5.28 0.75 -8.62
CA VAL A 162 4.86 -0.54 -9.18
C VAL A 162 5.62 -0.75 -10.47
N ASN A 163 6.42 -1.81 -10.54
CA ASN A 163 7.26 -2.15 -11.68
C ASN A 163 6.78 -3.44 -12.36
N LYS A 164 6.95 -3.52 -13.68
CA LYS A 164 6.74 -4.73 -14.47
C LYS A 164 8.02 -5.09 -15.23
N GLU A 165 8.21 -6.36 -15.58
CA GLU A 165 9.45 -6.85 -16.19
C GLU A 165 9.57 -6.43 -17.66
N THR A 166 8.48 -6.54 -18.41
CA THR A 166 8.44 -6.23 -19.83
C THR A 166 7.22 -5.37 -20.21
N ALA A 167 7.21 -4.84 -21.43
CA ALA A 167 6.12 -4.02 -21.92
C ALA A 167 4.77 -4.77 -21.98
N GLY A 168 4.80 -6.09 -22.17
CA GLY A 168 3.59 -6.93 -22.25
C GLY A 168 2.98 -7.31 -20.90
N ASP A 169 3.69 -7.04 -19.80
CA ASP A 169 3.22 -7.36 -18.45
C ASP A 169 2.28 -6.27 -17.88
N THR A 170 1.74 -6.53 -16.68
CA THR A 170 0.81 -5.63 -16.00
C THR A 170 1.40 -5.09 -14.70
N ALA A 171 1.38 -3.76 -14.56
CA ALA A 171 1.58 -3.04 -13.30
C ALA A 171 0.36 -2.14 -13.06
N SER A 172 -0.58 -2.58 -12.21
CA SER A 172 -1.86 -1.89 -12.00
C SER A 172 -2.33 -1.91 -10.55
N LEU A 173 -3.27 -1.02 -10.22
CA LEU A 173 -4.13 -1.14 -9.06
C LEU A 173 -5.46 -1.76 -9.50
N ILE A 174 -5.85 -2.85 -8.84
CA ILE A 174 -7.06 -3.62 -9.17
C ILE A 174 -8.14 -3.45 -8.09
N PHE A 175 -9.39 -3.31 -8.53
CA PHE A 175 -10.58 -3.19 -7.70
C PHE A 175 -11.46 -4.42 -7.91
N GLN A 176 -11.93 -5.02 -6.81
CA GLN A 176 -12.65 -6.29 -6.83
C GLN A 176 -13.95 -6.25 -6.01
N THR A 177 -14.88 -7.14 -6.33
CA THR A 177 -16.04 -7.48 -5.49
C THR A 177 -16.09 -8.99 -5.34
N GLY A 178 -16.10 -9.49 -4.10
CA GLY A 178 -16.12 -10.93 -3.84
C GLY A 178 -14.99 -11.70 -4.53
N TYR A 179 -13.77 -11.15 -4.51
CA TYR A 179 -12.57 -11.71 -5.19
C TYR A 179 -12.65 -11.80 -6.73
N SER A 180 -13.64 -11.17 -7.35
CA SER A 180 -13.73 -11.04 -8.81
C SER A 180 -13.41 -9.60 -9.21
N ALA A 181 -12.49 -9.44 -10.17
CA ALA A 181 -12.03 -8.13 -10.59
C ALA A 181 -13.12 -7.35 -11.36
N ARG A 182 -13.15 -6.03 -11.17
CA ARG A 182 -14.18 -5.15 -11.77
C ARG A 182 -13.57 -3.98 -12.51
N ALA A 183 -12.48 -3.42 -11.98
CA ALA A 183 -11.76 -2.35 -12.63
C ALA A 183 -10.28 -2.40 -12.29
N GLU A 184 -9.45 -1.85 -13.15
CA GLU A 184 -8.05 -1.59 -12.85
C GLU A 184 -7.57 -0.31 -13.54
N PHE A 185 -6.50 0.28 -13.01
CA PHE A 185 -5.75 1.31 -13.71
C PHE A 185 -4.24 1.10 -13.57
N GLY A 186 -3.49 1.46 -14.61
CA GLY A 186 -2.03 1.34 -14.63
C GLY A 186 -1.48 0.99 -16.02
N LEU A 187 -0.29 0.39 -16.04
CA LEU A 187 0.37 -0.11 -17.25
C LEU A 187 -0.06 -1.56 -17.46
N ALA A 188 -1.24 -1.77 -18.02
CA ALA A 188 -1.86 -3.09 -18.11
C ALA A 188 -1.68 -3.71 -19.50
N GLY A 189 -0.67 -4.58 -19.64
CA GLY A 189 -0.38 -5.31 -20.88
C GLY A 189 0.28 -4.49 -22.00
N VAL A 190 0.54 -3.20 -21.74
CA VAL A 190 1.22 -2.24 -22.62
C VAL A 190 1.89 -1.16 -21.75
N ASP A 191 2.70 -0.29 -22.35
CA ASP A 191 3.33 0.86 -21.66
C ASP A 191 2.46 2.13 -21.65
N ASP A 192 1.35 2.14 -22.38
CA ASP A 192 0.34 3.20 -22.25
C ASP A 192 -0.39 3.05 -20.90
N PHE A 193 -0.67 4.18 -20.23
CA PHE A 193 -1.51 4.16 -19.03
C PHE A 193 -2.96 3.90 -19.45
N ALA A 194 -3.64 2.98 -18.78
CA ALA A 194 -5.03 2.65 -19.10
C ALA A 194 -5.92 2.58 -17.86
N ILE A 195 -7.20 2.88 -18.04
CA ILE A 195 -8.28 2.52 -17.14
C ILE A 195 -9.11 1.43 -17.84
N LYS A 196 -9.27 0.28 -17.19
CA LYS A 196 -9.99 -0.86 -17.73
C LYS A 196 -11.07 -1.35 -16.78
N THR A 197 -12.14 -1.90 -17.32
CA THR A 197 -13.26 -2.49 -16.56
C THR A 197 -13.59 -3.90 -17.06
N SER A 198 -14.13 -4.73 -16.17
CA SER A 198 -14.53 -6.11 -16.47
C SER A 198 -15.84 -6.46 -15.76
N ALA A 199 -16.75 -7.12 -16.49
CA ALA A 199 -18.00 -7.63 -15.91
C ALA A 199 -17.83 -9.00 -15.23
N ASP A 200 -16.86 -9.81 -15.68
CA ASP A 200 -16.65 -11.20 -15.26
C ASP A 200 -15.35 -11.41 -14.46
N GLY A 201 -14.47 -10.41 -14.42
CA GLY A 201 -13.18 -10.46 -13.76
C GLY A 201 -12.05 -11.07 -14.58
N SER A 202 -12.30 -11.41 -15.85
CA SER A 202 -11.33 -12.04 -16.76
C SER A 202 -11.18 -11.25 -18.07
N ASN A 203 -12.29 -10.78 -18.63
CA ASN A 203 -12.31 -10.00 -19.87
C ASN A 203 -12.33 -8.51 -19.53
N PHE A 204 -11.24 -7.82 -19.83
CA PHE A 204 -11.09 -6.39 -19.56
C PHE A 204 -11.24 -5.56 -20.84
N HIS A 205 -12.04 -4.51 -20.74
CA HIS A 205 -12.22 -3.50 -21.77
C HIS A 205 -11.51 -2.22 -21.34
N ALA A 206 -10.62 -1.67 -22.18
CA ALA A 206 -10.05 -0.36 -21.96
C ALA A 206 -11.10 0.72 -22.22
N ALA A 207 -11.38 1.55 -21.22
CA ALA A 207 -12.29 2.69 -21.35
C ALA A 207 -11.51 3.97 -21.74
N LEU A 208 -10.36 4.17 -21.12
CA LEU A 208 -9.45 5.29 -21.35
C LEU A 208 -8.02 4.78 -21.50
N THR A 209 -7.29 5.34 -22.45
CA THR A 209 -5.85 5.09 -22.64
C THR A 209 -5.11 6.41 -22.82
N VAL A 210 -3.98 6.59 -22.15
CA VAL A 210 -3.07 7.72 -22.32
C VAL A 210 -1.79 7.20 -22.95
N SER A 211 -1.47 7.73 -24.13
CA SER A 211 -0.29 7.30 -24.88
C SER A 211 1.00 7.69 -24.16
N ALA A 212 1.88 6.72 -23.90
CA ALA A 212 3.20 6.98 -23.30
C ALA A 212 4.09 7.84 -24.20
N ALA A 213 3.96 7.69 -25.53
CA ALA A 213 4.78 8.41 -26.49
C ALA A 213 4.40 9.89 -26.67
N SER A 214 3.13 10.24 -26.41
CA SER A 214 2.59 11.54 -26.81
C SER A 214 1.76 12.26 -25.75
N GLY A 215 1.34 11.57 -24.68
CA GLY A 215 0.41 12.10 -23.68
C GLY A 215 -1.03 12.22 -24.17
N PHE A 216 -1.36 11.83 -25.41
CA PHE A 216 -2.73 11.91 -25.92
C PHE A 216 -3.65 10.92 -25.20
N VAL A 217 -4.79 11.44 -24.75
CA VAL A 217 -5.87 10.66 -24.13
C VAL A 217 -6.81 10.17 -25.22
N ARG A 218 -7.11 8.87 -25.22
CA ARG A 218 -8.10 8.21 -26.07
C ARG A 218 -9.21 7.65 -25.19
N PHE A 219 -10.45 7.86 -25.60
CA PHE A 219 -11.60 7.14 -25.08
C PHE A 219 -11.95 6.06 -26.09
N ASN A 220 -11.78 4.80 -25.71
CA ASN A 220 -11.98 3.66 -26.63
C ASN A 220 -13.48 3.35 -26.85
N GLY A 221 -14.34 3.98 -26.06
CA GLY A 221 -15.76 4.16 -26.34
C GLY A 221 -16.16 5.58 -25.95
N LEU A 222 -16.24 6.48 -26.92
CA LEU A 222 -16.92 7.76 -26.77
C LEU A 222 -18.30 7.63 -27.41
N VAL A 223 -19.23 6.96 -26.74
CA VAL A 223 -20.65 7.21 -27.01
C VAL A 223 -20.94 8.50 -26.27
N GLY A 224 -21.19 9.59 -27.00
CA GLY A 224 -21.56 10.86 -26.39
C GLY A 224 -22.85 10.73 -25.60
N ALA A 225 -22.75 10.35 -24.33
CA ALA A 225 -23.88 10.12 -23.44
C ALA A 225 -24.90 9.07 -23.94
N GLU A 226 -25.79 8.66 -23.05
CA GLU A 226 -27.00 7.91 -23.40
C GLU A 226 -27.72 8.58 -24.58
N VAL A 227 -28.10 7.82 -25.62
CA VAL A 227 -28.91 8.37 -26.71
C VAL A 227 -30.29 8.67 -26.13
N SER A 228 -30.70 9.94 -26.17
CA SER A 228 -32.03 10.33 -25.74
C SER A 228 -32.98 10.44 -26.95
N PHE A 229 -34.25 10.10 -26.74
CA PHE A 229 -35.32 10.23 -27.74
C PHE A 229 -36.36 11.27 -27.31
N PRO A 230 -35.97 12.54 -27.10
CA PRO A 230 -36.88 13.56 -26.59
C PRO A 230 -37.95 13.91 -27.65
N SER A 231 -39.19 14.09 -27.21
CA SER A 231 -40.22 14.73 -28.03
C SER A 231 -40.01 16.24 -28.02
N ILE A 232 -40.12 16.89 -29.18
CA ILE A 232 -40.22 18.34 -29.25
C ILE A 232 -41.56 18.75 -28.63
N ALA A 233 -41.57 19.79 -27.81
CA ALA A 233 -42.79 20.27 -27.16
C ALA A 233 -42.91 21.78 -27.35
N SER A 234 -43.93 22.22 -28.10
CA SER A 234 -44.17 23.65 -28.39
C SER A 234 -42.93 24.39 -28.88
N GLY A 235 -42.18 23.79 -29.81
CA GLY A 235 -40.94 24.35 -30.36
C GLY A 235 -39.69 24.18 -29.50
N VAL A 236 -39.77 23.53 -28.33
CA VAL A 236 -38.63 23.31 -27.43
C VAL A 236 -38.15 21.88 -27.50
N LEU A 237 -36.86 21.69 -27.80
CA LEU A 237 -36.17 20.42 -27.66
C LEU A 237 -35.45 20.38 -26.29
N ALA A 238 -35.90 19.52 -25.38
CA ALA A 238 -35.25 19.34 -24.08
C ALA A 238 -34.18 18.25 -24.15
N VAL A 239 -32.91 18.61 -23.96
CA VAL A 239 -31.78 17.68 -24.00
C VAL A 239 -31.16 17.50 -22.62
N SER A 240 -30.92 16.25 -22.27
CA SER A 240 -30.17 15.85 -21.07
C SER A 240 -28.84 15.18 -21.42
N THR A 241 -28.60 14.90 -22.70
CA THR A 241 -27.45 14.14 -23.20
C THR A 241 -26.82 14.85 -24.41
N SER A 242 -25.60 14.45 -24.76
CA SER A 242 -24.85 15.00 -25.90
C SER A 242 -25.22 14.35 -27.24
N PHE A 243 -26.14 13.39 -27.26
CA PHE A 243 -26.67 12.76 -28.46
C PHE A 243 -28.20 12.61 -28.34
N ALA A 244 -28.94 13.28 -29.22
CA ALA A 244 -30.40 13.24 -29.24
C ALA A 244 -30.91 12.77 -30.62
N VAL A 245 -31.95 11.94 -30.59
CA VAL A 245 -32.76 11.57 -31.76
C VAL A 245 -34.17 12.09 -31.51
N PRO A 246 -34.46 13.36 -31.83
CA PRO A 246 -35.73 13.96 -31.46
C PRO A 246 -36.88 13.36 -32.27
N VAL A 247 -38.06 13.37 -31.68
CA VAL A 247 -39.31 13.01 -32.36
C VAL A 247 -40.27 14.20 -32.38
N PRO A 248 -41.07 14.37 -33.44
CA PRO A 248 -42.14 15.36 -33.46
C PRO A 248 -43.08 15.22 -32.25
N GLN A 249 -43.63 16.32 -31.74
CA GLN A 249 -44.68 16.29 -30.72
C GLN A 249 -45.91 15.51 -31.20
N SER A 250 -46.24 15.69 -32.48
CA SER A 250 -47.34 15.02 -33.16
C SER A 250 -47.08 14.98 -34.67
N GLY A 251 -47.65 13.98 -35.36
CA GLY A 251 -47.47 13.84 -36.81
C GLY A 251 -46.03 13.45 -37.18
N THR A 252 -45.59 13.86 -38.37
CA THR A 252 -44.28 13.52 -38.95
C THR A 252 -43.38 14.73 -39.18
N ALA A 253 -43.78 15.92 -38.74
CA ALA A 253 -42.97 17.12 -38.88
C ALA A 253 -43.13 18.04 -37.67
N ASP A 254 -42.04 18.70 -37.30
CA ASP A 254 -42.04 19.66 -36.19
C ASP A 254 -40.92 20.69 -36.35
N ASP A 255 -41.07 21.81 -35.66
CA ASP A 255 -40.07 22.87 -35.63
C ASP A 255 -39.37 22.90 -34.27
N VAL A 256 -38.06 23.13 -34.29
CA VAL A 256 -37.28 23.41 -33.08
C VAL A 256 -36.89 24.88 -33.09
N ASP A 257 -37.50 25.64 -32.21
CA ASP A 257 -37.29 27.07 -31.99
C ASP A 257 -36.24 27.32 -30.90
N SER A 258 -36.09 26.38 -29.96
CA SER A 258 -35.09 26.48 -28.89
C SER A 258 -34.69 25.12 -28.35
N ILE A 259 -33.51 25.05 -27.74
CA ILE A 259 -33.02 23.87 -27.03
C ILE A 259 -32.82 24.23 -25.56
N SER A 260 -33.44 23.45 -24.68
CA SER A 260 -33.28 23.56 -23.23
C SER A 260 -32.38 22.45 -22.69
N GLY A 261 -31.59 22.75 -21.67
CA GLY A 261 -30.56 21.84 -21.13
C GLY A 261 -29.15 22.15 -21.63
N GLY A 262 -28.19 21.30 -21.25
CA GLY A 262 -26.76 21.52 -21.45
C GLY A 262 -26.16 22.58 -20.50
N ALA A 263 -24.86 22.49 -20.25
CA ALA A 263 -24.06 23.55 -19.60
C ALA A 263 -23.34 24.39 -20.67
N ASP A 264 -22.80 25.55 -20.32
CA ASP A 264 -21.94 26.32 -21.23
C ASP A 264 -20.74 25.45 -21.69
N GLY A 265 -20.43 25.44 -22.98
CA GLY A 265 -19.44 24.56 -23.59
C GLY A 265 -19.93 23.13 -23.92
N ALA A 266 -21.20 22.79 -23.63
CA ALA A 266 -21.74 21.48 -23.97
C ALA A 266 -21.78 21.26 -25.49
N LEU A 267 -21.44 20.04 -25.90
CA LEU A 267 -21.62 19.56 -27.27
C LEU A 267 -22.92 18.77 -27.37
N LEU A 268 -23.66 19.00 -28.46
CA LEU A 268 -24.87 18.25 -28.80
C LEU A 268 -24.78 17.78 -30.25
N ILE A 269 -25.02 16.49 -30.47
CA ILE A 269 -25.24 15.89 -31.77
C ILE A 269 -26.72 15.54 -31.85
N VAL A 270 -27.39 16.01 -32.90
CA VAL A 270 -28.78 15.68 -33.21
C VAL A 270 -28.82 14.97 -34.54
N THR A 271 -29.53 13.84 -34.64
CA THR A 271 -29.73 13.15 -35.92
C THR A 271 -31.19 13.07 -36.30
N GLY A 272 -31.45 13.00 -37.61
CA GLY A 272 -32.78 12.76 -38.14
C GLY A 272 -33.25 11.32 -37.92
N THR A 273 -34.53 11.08 -38.22
CA THR A 273 -35.12 9.74 -38.28
C THR A 273 -35.92 9.64 -39.58
N ALA A 274 -35.75 8.56 -40.32
CA ALA A 274 -36.49 8.34 -41.56
C ALA A 274 -38.01 8.44 -41.33
N GLY A 275 -38.67 9.25 -42.15
CA GLY A 275 -40.13 9.47 -42.08
C GLY A 275 -40.57 10.66 -41.21
N ASN A 276 -39.66 11.27 -40.45
CA ASN A 276 -39.90 12.54 -39.77
C ASN A 276 -39.17 13.69 -40.49
N SER A 277 -39.66 14.92 -40.38
CA SER A 277 -39.03 16.12 -40.92
C SER A 277 -38.95 17.19 -39.84
N LEU A 278 -37.78 17.36 -39.23
CA LEU A 278 -37.56 18.31 -38.14
C LEU A 278 -36.83 19.54 -38.65
N THR A 279 -37.38 20.74 -38.41
CA THR A 279 -36.75 22.00 -38.83
C THR A 279 -36.23 22.77 -37.64
N PHE A 280 -34.91 22.84 -37.50
CA PHE A 280 -34.24 23.74 -36.56
C PHE A 280 -34.24 25.15 -37.15
N ARG A 281 -34.91 26.08 -36.45
CA ARG A 281 -35.16 27.44 -36.92
C ARG A 281 -33.98 28.35 -36.57
N ASP A 282 -33.31 28.86 -37.58
CA ASP A 282 -32.21 29.80 -37.38
C ASP A 282 -32.70 31.17 -36.91
N GLY A 283 -31.96 31.77 -35.98
CA GLY A 283 -32.26 33.08 -35.41
C GLY A 283 -33.49 33.10 -34.49
N VAL A 284 -34.14 31.95 -34.26
CA VAL A 284 -35.28 31.80 -33.35
C VAL A 284 -34.78 31.25 -32.02
N GLY A 285 -35.39 31.73 -30.93
CA GLY A 285 -35.05 31.34 -29.56
C GLY A 285 -33.55 31.47 -29.28
N ASN A 286 -32.93 30.36 -28.90
CA ASN A 286 -31.51 30.30 -28.59
C ASN A 286 -30.69 29.52 -29.63
N LEU A 287 -31.18 29.41 -30.88
CA LEU A 287 -30.46 28.78 -31.97
C LEU A 287 -29.72 29.83 -32.83
N LYS A 288 -28.42 29.61 -33.05
CA LYS A 288 -27.56 30.42 -33.93
C LYS A 288 -26.94 29.49 -34.98
N LEU A 289 -27.62 29.37 -36.11
CA LEU A 289 -27.29 28.44 -37.18
C LEU A 289 -26.85 29.24 -38.42
N GLY A 290 -26.42 28.56 -39.48
CA GLY A 290 -26.14 29.22 -40.77
C GLY A 290 -27.36 29.23 -41.71
N GLY A 291 -28.57 29.42 -41.18
CA GLY A 291 -29.86 29.18 -41.84
C GLY A 291 -30.61 27.97 -41.27
N ASN A 292 -31.91 27.85 -41.60
CA ASN A 292 -32.73 26.73 -41.11
C ASN A 292 -32.11 25.38 -41.49
N ARG A 293 -32.12 24.43 -40.55
CA ARG A 293 -31.60 23.06 -40.75
C ARG A 293 -32.75 22.08 -40.71
N VAL A 294 -32.88 21.29 -41.76
CA VAL A 294 -33.92 20.27 -41.85
C VAL A 294 -33.23 18.92 -41.69
N LEU A 295 -33.71 18.11 -40.76
CA LEU A 295 -33.33 16.71 -40.60
C LEU A 295 -34.53 15.87 -41.04
N ASN A 296 -34.46 15.26 -42.23
CA ASN A 296 -35.55 14.46 -42.80
C ASN A 296 -35.15 13.05 -43.25
N ALA A 297 -33.86 12.73 -43.17
CA ALA A 297 -33.30 11.41 -43.39
C ALA A 297 -32.60 10.87 -42.14
N PHE A 298 -32.30 9.57 -42.15
CA PHE A 298 -31.58 8.91 -41.05
C PHE A 298 -30.10 9.36 -41.00
N GLU A 299 -29.56 9.74 -42.15
CA GLU A 299 -28.17 10.15 -42.35
C GLU A 299 -27.92 11.63 -42.01
N ASP A 300 -28.97 12.41 -41.77
CA ASP A 300 -28.85 13.83 -41.46
C ASP A 300 -28.40 14.04 -40.01
N ALA A 301 -27.48 15.00 -39.83
CA ALA A 301 -26.94 15.32 -38.52
C ALA A 301 -26.68 16.83 -38.37
N LEU A 302 -26.92 17.33 -37.16
CA LEU A 302 -26.60 18.69 -36.73
C LEU A 302 -25.75 18.61 -35.45
N MET A 303 -24.59 19.26 -35.48
CA MET A 303 -23.69 19.36 -34.35
C MET A 303 -23.67 20.79 -33.83
N LEU A 304 -23.94 20.97 -32.54
CA LEU A 304 -24.07 22.26 -31.88
C LEU A 304 -23.13 22.34 -30.67
N VAL A 305 -22.64 23.55 -30.37
CA VAL A 305 -21.97 23.87 -29.10
C VAL A 305 -22.75 24.95 -28.37
N ARG A 306 -22.95 24.77 -27.06
CA ARG A 306 -23.56 25.81 -26.22
C ARG A 306 -22.54 26.87 -25.87
N ARG A 307 -22.88 28.15 -26.10
CA ARG A 307 -22.10 29.33 -25.70
C ARG A 307 -23.03 30.34 -25.03
N GLY A 308 -22.88 30.50 -23.72
CA GLY A 308 -23.83 31.26 -22.90
C GLY A 308 -25.22 30.64 -22.95
N SER A 309 -26.23 31.42 -23.36
CA SER A 309 -27.60 30.93 -23.55
C SER A 309 -27.83 30.21 -24.88
N ASP A 310 -26.94 30.42 -25.85
CA ASP A 310 -27.17 30.10 -27.25
C ASP A 310 -26.52 28.77 -27.65
N TRP A 311 -27.16 28.05 -28.56
CA TRP A 311 -26.62 26.89 -29.25
C TRP A 311 -26.14 27.32 -30.63
N ILE A 312 -24.85 27.14 -30.88
CA ILE A 312 -24.17 27.58 -32.09
C ILE A 312 -23.86 26.35 -32.95
N GLU A 313 -24.19 26.43 -34.24
CA GLU A 313 -23.82 25.41 -35.22
C GLU A 313 -22.30 25.24 -35.35
N LEU A 314 -21.85 24.00 -35.19
CA LEU A 314 -20.49 23.57 -35.53
C LEU A 314 -20.46 22.91 -36.91
N SER A 315 -21.42 22.04 -37.19
CA SER A 315 -21.56 21.39 -38.48
C SER A 315 -22.99 20.95 -38.74
N PHE A 316 -23.35 20.90 -40.01
CA PHE A 316 -24.61 20.35 -40.49
C PHE A 316 -24.33 19.45 -41.68
N ALA A 317 -24.98 18.29 -41.70
CA ALA A 317 -24.94 17.32 -42.77
C ALA A 317 -26.37 16.98 -43.19
N ASN A 318 -26.68 17.23 -44.45
CA ASN A 318 -27.92 16.82 -45.10
C ASN A 318 -27.55 15.75 -46.12
N ASN A 319 -27.42 14.52 -45.62
CA ASN A 319 -26.85 13.40 -46.36
C ASN A 319 -27.92 12.45 -46.91
N GLY A 320 -29.20 12.80 -46.75
CA GLY A 320 -30.34 12.23 -47.48
C GLY A 320 -31.04 13.21 -48.41
#